data_AF-A0A851UP44-F1
#
_entry.id   AF-A0A851UP44-F1
#
_cell.length_a   1.000
_cell.length_b   1.000
_cell.length_c   1.000
_cell.angle_alpha   90.00
_cell.angle_beta   90.00
_cell.angle_gamma   90.00
#
_symmetry.space_group_name_H-M   'P 1'
#
loop_
_entity.id
_entity.type
_entity.pdbx_description
1 polymer ?
#
loop_
_entity_poly.entity_id
_entity_poly.type
_entity_poly.pdbx_seq_one_letter_code
_entity_poly.pdbx_strand_id
1 'polypeptide(L)'
;VGGKMDENRFVAVTSSNAAKIHNLYPRKGRIIPGADADVVVWDPEATKTVSASTQVQGGDINLYENMRCHGVPLVTISRGRVVYENGVFIMARPLGSPCPADPHPVGPAAAPALRLLMLSPLSSLSRSRQSLKLRGVDRTPYLGDVAVVVHAGKKETGTPLADTPTRPATRHG
;
A
#
# COMPACT_ATOMS: atom_id res chain seq x y z
N VAL A 1 27.02 5.94 -10.44
CA VAL A 1 25.78 5.27 -9.97
C VAL A 1 26.17 4.24 -8.91
N GLY A 2 25.48 4.19 -7.76
CA GLY A 2 25.88 3.32 -6.63
C GLY A 2 25.85 1.81 -6.88
N GLY A 3 25.52 1.36 -8.10
CA GLY A 3 25.62 -0.04 -8.55
C GLY A 3 24.66 -1.03 -7.89
N LYS A 4 23.85 -0.60 -6.92
CA LYS A 4 22.96 -1.47 -6.13
C LYS A 4 21.74 -1.96 -6.89
N MET A 5 21.29 -1.23 -7.91
CA MET A 5 20.13 -1.59 -8.73
C MET A 5 20.28 -1.03 -10.15
N ASP A 6 19.61 -1.69 -11.11
CA ASP A 6 19.48 -1.22 -12.48
C ASP A 6 18.30 -0.24 -12.64
N GLU A 7 18.16 0.33 -13.84
CA GLU A 7 17.10 1.28 -14.18
C GLU A 7 15.69 0.65 -14.14
N ASN A 8 15.55 -0.61 -14.53
CA ASN A 8 14.26 -1.29 -14.51
C ASN A 8 13.79 -1.52 -13.07
N ARG A 9 14.72 -1.84 -12.16
CA ARG A 9 14.43 -1.98 -10.74
C ARG A 9 14.12 -0.64 -10.09
N PHE A 10 14.78 0.44 -10.51
CA PHE A 10 14.43 1.80 -10.10
C PHE A 10 12.97 2.13 -10.47
N VAL A 11 12.55 1.85 -11.71
CA VAL A 11 11.14 2.03 -12.14
C VAL A 11 10.19 1.18 -11.29
N ALA A 12 10.57 -0.07 -11.00
CA ALA A 12 9.73 -0.96 -10.21
C ALA A 12 9.47 -0.44 -8.79
N VAL A 13 10.50 0.06 -8.10
CA VAL A 13 10.37 0.53 -6.70
C VAL A 13 9.76 1.92 -6.56
N THR A 14 9.88 2.76 -7.59
CA THR A 14 9.34 4.14 -7.57
C THR A 14 7.90 4.23 -8.08
N SER A 15 7.48 3.34 -8.99
CA SER A 15 6.16 3.47 -9.64
C SER A 15 5.41 2.15 -9.81
N SER A 16 6.01 1.14 -10.46
CA SER A 16 5.24 -0.05 -10.85
C SER A 16 4.71 -0.82 -9.64
N ASN A 17 5.50 -0.99 -8.59
CA ASN A 17 5.06 -1.72 -7.40
C ASN A 17 3.97 -0.95 -6.63
N ALA A 18 4.08 0.38 -6.53
CA ALA A 18 3.03 1.20 -5.94
C ALA A 18 1.71 1.08 -6.73
N ALA A 19 1.77 1.15 -8.06
CA ALA A 19 0.58 0.95 -8.90
C ALA A 19 -0.03 -0.44 -8.75
N LYS A 20 0.79 -1.47 -8.54
CA LYS A 20 0.32 -2.84 -8.28
C LYS A 20 -0.39 -2.95 -6.92
N ILE A 21 0.22 -2.40 -5.87
CA ILE A 21 -0.33 -2.40 -4.50
C ILE A 21 -1.65 -1.63 -4.44
N HIS A 22 -1.73 -0.49 -5.14
CA HIS A 22 -2.91 0.38 -5.16
C HIS A 22 -3.91 0.04 -6.27
N ASN A 23 -3.80 -1.12 -6.94
CA ASN A 23 -4.74 -1.58 -7.97
C ASN A 23 -4.91 -0.60 -9.15
N LEU A 24 -3.82 0.07 -9.53
CA LEU A 24 -3.74 0.99 -10.68
C LEU A 24 -2.89 0.44 -11.83
N TYR A 25 -2.25 -0.73 -11.68
CA TYR A 25 -1.45 -1.34 -12.73
C TYR A 25 -2.33 -2.11 -13.75
N PRO A 26 -2.12 -1.99 -15.08
CA PRO A 26 -1.07 -1.25 -15.77
C PRO A 26 -1.47 0.18 -16.17
N ARG A 27 -2.62 0.69 -15.72
CA ARG A 27 -3.07 2.07 -16.00
C ARG A 27 -2.03 3.11 -15.57
N LYS A 28 -1.30 2.86 -14.48
CA LYS A 28 -0.14 3.64 -14.04
C LYS A 28 1.09 2.75 -13.84
N GLY A 29 2.27 3.37 -13.87
CA GLY A 29 3.55 2.70 -13.58
C GLY A 29 4.05 1.77 -14.68
N ARG A 30 3.57 1.95 -15.92
CA ARG A 30 4.06 1.27 -17.13
C ARG A 30 3.83 2.13 -18.38
N ILE A 31 4.81 2.15 -19.29
CA ILE A 31 4.66 2.78 -20.61
C ILE A 31 4.16 1.73 -21.60
N ILE A 32 2.87 1.76 -21.88
CA ILE A 32 2.19 0.93 -22.90
C ILE A 32 0.98 1.69 -23.47
N PRO A 33 0.50 1.35 -24.69
CA PRO A 33 -0.77 1.86 -25.17
C PRO A 33 -1.91 1.58 -24.19
N GLY A 34 -2.77 2.58 -23.95
CA GLY A 34 -3.90 2.51 -23.02
C GLY A 34 -3.59 2.81 -21.55
N ALA A 35 -2.33 3.04 -21.19
CA ALA A 35 -1.97 3.58 -19.87
C ALA A 35 -2.18 5.11 -19.79
N ASP A 36 -2.30 5.63 -18.57
CA ASP A 36 -2.36 7.08 -18.33
C ASP A 36 -1.03 7.72 -18.77
N ALA A 37 -1.11 8.87 -19.45
CA ALA A 37 0.05 9.63 -19.89
C ALA A 37 0.69 10.44 -18.73
N ASP A 38 1.12 9.73 -17.69
CA ASP A 38 1.96 10.22 -16.61
C ASP A 38 3.40 9.72 -16.86
N VAL A 39 4.24 10.56 -17.47
CA VAL A 39 5.55 10.20 -18.02
C VAL A 39 6.60 11.23 -17.59
N VAL A 40 7.82 10.76 -17.32
CA VAL A 40 8.98 11.61 -17.03
C VAL A 40 10.06 11.33 -18.07
N VAL A 41 10.56 12.39 -18.69
CA VAL A 41 11.80 12.35 -19.48
C VAL A 41 12.95 12.58 -18.50
N TRP A 42 13.82 11.58 -18.38
CA TRP A 42 14.85 11.52 -17.35
C TRP A 42 16.23 11.54 -17.98
N ASP A 43 17.09 12.46 -17.53
CA ASP A 43 18.49 12.52 -17.94
C ASP A 43 19.37 11.89 -16.84
N PRO A 44 19.94 10.69 -17.06
CA PRO A 44 20.76 9.99 -16.08
C PRO A 44 22.17 10.61 -15.91
N GLU A 45 22.64 11.41 -16.87
CA GLU A 45 23.97 12.03 -16.87
C GLU A 45 23.96 13.41 -16.22
N ALA A 46 22.84 14.12 -16.31
CA ALA A 46 22.64 15.38 -15.62
C ALA A 46 22.81 15.25 -14.10
N THR A 47 23.33 16.32 -13.49
CA THR A 47 23.48 16.40 -12.04
C THR A 47 22.81 17.63 -11.46
N LYS A 48 22.18 17.48 -10.30
CA LYS A 48 21.60 18.56 -9.52
C LYS A 48 22.05 18.44 -8.08
N THR A 49 22.47 19.55 -7.49
CA THR A 49 22.70 19.64 -6.04
C THR A 49 21.39 20.03 -5.36
N VAL A 50 20.97 19.25 -4.37
CA VAL A 50 19.77 19.53 -3.60
C VAL A 50 20.05 20.68 -2.64
N SER A 51 19.16 21.68 -2.62
CA SER A 51 19.22 22.79 -1.68
C SER A 51 17.83 23.31 -1.32
N ALA A 52 17.63 23.65 -0.05
CA ALA A 52 16.44 24.31 0.48
C ALA A 52 16.11 25.62 -0.26
N SER A 53 17.13 26.34 -0.71
CA SER A 53 16.95 27.58 -1.49
C SER A 53 16.31 27.38 -2.87
N THR A 54 16.41 26.16 -3.42
CA THR A 54 15.95 25.84 -4.79
C THR A 54 14.76 24.90 -4.81
N GLN A 55 14.31 24.43 -3.65
CA GLN A 55 13.20 23.49 -3.56
C GLN A 55 11.86 24.20 -3.74
N VAL A 56 10.91 23.51 -4.35
CA VAL A 56 9.53 24.02 -4.49
C VAL A 56 8.62 23.48 -3.36
N GLN A 57 9.09 22.48 -2.61
CA GLN A 57 8.38 21.98 -1.43
C GLN A 57 8.36 23.06 -0.33
N GLY A 58 7.32 23.05 0.50
CA GLY A 58 7.22 23.96 1.64
C GLY A 58 8.27 23.66 2.72
N GLY A 59 8.62 24.70 3.49
CA GLY A 59 9.57 24.65 4.60
C GLY A 59 10.96 25.15 4.23
N ASP A 60 11.71 25.54 5.26
CA ASP A 60 12.98 26.27 5.10
C ASP A 60 14.21 25.35 5.21
N ILE A 61 14.00 24.05 5.49
CA ILE A 61 15.07 23.06 5.70
C ILE A 61 14.89 21.92 4.71
N ASN A 62 16.00 21.46 4.13
CA ASN A 62 16.05 20.23 3.34
C ASN A 62 16.96 19.21 4.03
N LEU A 63 16.46 17.98 4.21
CA LEU A 63 17.21 16.89 4.85
C LEU A 63 18.41 16.42 4.02
N TYR A 64 18.44 16.75 2.74
CA TYR A 64 19.47 16.35 1.78
C TYR A 64 20.29 17.54 1.29
N GLU A 65 20.44 18.60 2.09
CA GLU A 65 21.20 19.80 1.72
C GLU A 65 22.60 19.46 1.21
N ASN A 66 23.01 20.11 0.10
CA ASN A 66 24.29 19.92 -0.58
C ASN A 66 24.54 18.52 -1.17
N MET A 67 23.54 17.62 -1.16
CA MET A 67 23.67 16.31 -1.79
C MET A 67 23.64 16.43 -3.32
N ARG A 68 24.71 15.99 -3.98
CA ARG A 68 24.78 15.92 -5.44
C ARG A 68 24.12 14.65 -5.96
N CYS A 69 23.04 14.81 -6.70
CA CYS A 69 22.29 13.72 -7.31
C CYS A 69 22.57 13.64 -8.82
N HIS A 70 22.75 12.42 -9.32
CA HIS A 70 22.73 12.11 -10.75
C HIS A 70 21.33 11.62 -11.12
N GLY A 71 20.88 11.94 -12.33
CA GLY A 71 19.49 11.69 -12.72
C GLY A 71 18.61 12.89 -12.40
N VAL A 72 18.25 13.66 -13.44
CA VAL A 72 17.40 14.84 -13.31
C VAL A 72 16.18 14.69 -14.23
N PRO A 73 14.96 14.97 -13.74
CA PRO A 73 13.80 15.03 -14.61
C PRO A 73 13.88 16.28 -15.49
N LEU A 74 13.97 16.11 -16.81
CA LEU A 74 13.97 17.23 -17.77
C LEU A 74 12.55 17.71 -18.06
N VAL A 75 11.64 16.76 -18.26
CA VAL A 75 10.23 17.01 -18.59
C VAL A 75 9.35 16.09 -17.75
N THR A 76 8.29 16.64 -17.18
CA THR A 76 7.22 15.84 -16.54
C THR A 76 5.92 16.09 -17.28
N ILE A 77 5.31 15.01 -17.73
CA ILE A 77 4.00 14.97 -18.37
C ILE A 77 3.05 14.35 -17.37
N SER A 78 1.92 15.02 -17.10
CA SER A 78 0.82 14.43 -16.34
C SER A 78 -0.46 14.54 -17.14
N ARG A 79 -1.19 13.42 -17.25
CA ARG A 79 -2.46 13.32 -18.00
C ARG A 79 -2.34 13.84 -19.44
N GLY A 80 -1.20 13.58 -20.07
CA GLY A 80 -0.93 13.99 -21.46
C GLY A 80 -0.63 15.49 -21.63
N ARG A 81 -0.37 16.23 -20.54
CA ARG A 81 0.04 17.64 -20.59
C ARG A 81 1.41 17.81 -19.96
N VAL A 82 2.26 18.61 -20.59
CA VAL A 82 3.55 19.00 -20.00
C VAL A 82 3.27 19.92 -18.82
N VAL A 83 3.72 19.51 -17.63
CA VAL A 83 3.53 20.27 -16.38
C VAL A 83 4.82 20.89 -15.86
N TYR A 84 5.96 20.31 -16.23
CA TYR A 84 7.29 20.77 -15.88
C TYR A 84 8.22 20.55 -17.05
N GLU A 85 9.02 21.56 -17.37
CA GLU A 85 10.02 21.52 -18.45
C GLU A 85 11.17 22.47 -18.12
N ASN A 86 12.41 21.99 -18.27
CA ASN A 86 13.63 22.81 -18.16
C ASN A 86 13.73 23.67 -16.89
N GLY A 87 13.30 23.15 -15.74
CA GLY A 87 13.34 23.90 -14.48
C GLY A 87 12.08 24.73 -14.19
N VAL A 88 11.18 24.88 -15.16
CA VAL A 88 10.00 25.74 -15.07
C VAL A 88 8.75 24.89 -14.86
N PHE A 89 7.95 25.26 -13.86
CA PHE A 89 6.62 24.69 -13.66
C PHE A 89 5.60 25.52 -14.45
N ILE A 90 4.90 24.88 -15.39
CA ILE A 90 4.08 25.59 -16.40
C ILE A 90 2.61 25.69 -15.95
N MET A 91 2.20 24.94 -14.93
CA MET A 91 0.79 24.82 -14.54
C MET A 91 0.35 25.82 -13.48
N ALA A 92 -0.66 26.63 -13.80
CA ALA A 92 -1.26 27.60 -12.86
C ALA A 92 -2.30 27.00 -11.89
N ARG A 93 -2.87 25.83 -12.20
CA ARG A 93 -3.90 25.17 -11.37
C ARG A 93 -3.71 23.66 -11.33
N PRO A 94 -3.87 23.00 -10.17
CA PRO A 94 -3.78 21.54 -10.09
C PRO A 94 -4.84 20.89 -10.97
N LEU A 95 -4.38 20.06 -11.91
CA LEU A 95 -5.23 19.29 -12.81
C LEU A 95 -5.66 17.95 -12.20
N GLY A 96 -5.30 17.70 -10.94
CA GLY A 96 -5.51 16.44 -10.24
C GLY A 96 -6.99 16.10 -10.09
N SER A 97 -7.31 14.82 -10.24
CA SER A 97 -8.64 14.27 -9.96
C SER A 97 -8.44 12.94 -9.24
N PRO A 98 -9.34 12.57 -8.33
CA PRO A 98 -9.24 11.30 -7.62
C PRO A 98 -9.13 10.15 -8.62
N CYS A 99 -8.18 9.25 -8.37
CA CYS A 99 -8.10 7.96 -9.06
C CYS A 99 -8.74 6.92 -8.13
N PRO A 100 -10.05 6.66 -8.23
CA PRO A 100 -10.67 5.58 -7.45
C PRO A 100 -9.96 4.28 -7.81
N ALA A 101 -9.42 3.62 -6.79
CA ALA A 101 -8.92 2.26 -6.89
C ALA A 101 -10.07 1.33 -6.53
N ASP A 102 -10.34 0.34 -7.38
CA ASP A 102 -11.37 -0.66 -7.07
C ASP A 102 -10.96 -1.41 -5.79
N PRO A 103 -11.85 -1.53 -4.78
CA PRO A 103 -11.55 -2.22 -3.52
C PRO A 103 -11.39 -3.73 -3.70
N HIS A 104 -11.77 -4.26 -4.87
CA HIS A 104 -11.63 -5.65 -5.23
C HIS A 104 -10.73 -5.79 -6.46
N PRO A 105 -9.67 -6.62 -6.42
CA PRO A 105 -8.70 -6.72 -7.49
C PRO A 105 -9.23 -7.44 -8.77
N VAL A 106 -10.53 -7.70 -8.90
CA VAL A 106 -11.06 -8.46 -10.05
C VAL A 106 -12.50 -8.08 -10.37
N GLY A 107 -12.71 -7.17 -11.33
CA GLY A 107 -13.89 -7.20 -12.18
C GLY A 107 -13.69 -8.25 -13.31
N PRO A 108 -14.77 -8.76 -13.94
CA PRO A 108 -14.70 -9.82 -14.95
C PRO A 108 -13.89 -9.46 -16.22
N ALA A 109 -13.45 -8.20 -16.36
CA ALA A 109 -12.74 -7.68 -17.53
C ALA A 109 -11.21 -7.55 -17.34
N ALA A 110 -10.63 -8.01 -16.23
CA ALA A 110 -9.18 -7.94 -16.02
C ALA A 110 -8.44 -8.96 -16.89
N ALA A 111 -7.48 -8.47 -17.70
CA ALA A 111 -6.65 -9.30 -18.58
C ALA A 111 -6.00 -10.49 -17.82
N PRO A 112 -5.96 -11.69 -18.41
CA PRO A 112 -5.56 -12.92 -17.72
C PRO A 112 -4.15 -12.89 -17.12
N ALA A 113 -3.25 -12.03 -17.63
CA ALA A 113 -1.90 -11.86 -17.12
C ALA A 113 -1.84 -11.12 -15.77
N LEU A 114 -2.76 -10.19 -15.49
CA LEU A 114 -2.82 -9.47 -14.21
C LEU A 114 -3.30 -10.37 -13.08
N ARG A 115 -4.20 -11.29 -13.43
CA ARG A 115 -4.75 -12.31 -12.53
C ARG A 115 -3.63 -13.17 -11.95
N LEU A 116 -2.64 -13.58 -12.74
CA LEU A 116 -1.57 -14.47 -12.26
C LEU A 116 -0.55 -13.77 -11.32
N LEU A 117 -0.24 -12.49 -11.56
CA LEU A 117 0.77 -11.75 -10.79
C LEU A 117 0.23 -11.15 -9.47
N MET A 118 -1.06 -10.82 -9.40
CA MET A 118 -1.70 -10.30 -8.16
C MET A 118 -2.34 -11.39 -7.30
N LEU A 119 -2.67 -12.54 -7.90
CA LEU A 119 -3.16 -13.67 -7.13
C LEU A 119 -2.07 -14.41 -6.39
N SER A 120 -0.76 -14.20 -6.58
CA SER A 120 0.22 -14.96 -5.79
C SER A 120 0.10 -14.72 -4.27
N PRO A 121 0.03 -13.48 -3.74
CA PRO A 121 -0.21 -13.26 -2.30
C PRO A 121 -1.67 -13.50 -1.89
N LEU A 122 -2.67 -13.16 -2.72
CA LEU A 122 -4.09 -13.38 -2.39
C LEU A 122 -4.51 -14.85 -2.48
N SER A 123 -3.98 -15.61 -3.44
CA SER A 123 -4.09 -17.07 -3.46
C SER A 123 -3.23 -17.68 -2.38
N SER A 124 -2.06 -17.12 -2.03
CA SER A 124 -1.30 -17.59 -0.85
C SER A 124 -2.10 -17.35 0.44
N LEU A 125 -2.81 -16.23 0.57
CA LEU A 125 -3.67 -15.94 1.73
C LEU A 125 -4.96 -16.75 1.69
N SER A 126 -5.58 -16.98 0.54
CA SER A 126 -6.75 -17.85 0.42
C SER A 126 -6.37 -19.31 0.67
N ARG A 127 -5.23 -19.76 0.13
CA ARG A 127 -4.66 -21.10 0.32
C ARG A 127 -4.14 -21.28 1.75
N SER A 128 -3.56 -20.24 2.35
CA SER A 128 -3.21 -20.20 3.78
C SER A 128 -4.47 -20.26 4.66
N ARG A 129 -5.51 -19.46 4.37
CA ARG A 129 -6.80 -19.56 5.08
C ARG A 129 -7.48 -20.91 4.91
N GLN A 130 -7.35 -21.52 3.73
CA GLN A 130 -7.90 -22.84 3.42
C GLN A 130 -7.05 -23.98 4.02
N SER A 131 -5.74 -23.77 4.21
CA SER A 131 -4.83 -24.72 4.86
C SER A 131 -4.76 -24.56 6.38
N LEU A 132 -5.10 -23.38 6.91
CA LEU A 132 -5.22 -23.08 8.34
C LEU A 132 -6.56 -23.56 8.88
N LYS A 133 -6.84 -24.85 8.70
CA LYS A 133 -7.89 -25.51 9.47
C LYS A 133 -7.32 -25.71 10.87
N LEU A 134 -7.51 -24.71 11.74
CA LEU A 134 -7.11 -24.80 13.14
C LEU A 134 -7.79 -26.03 13.75
N ARG A 135 -7.00 -27.01 14.16
CA ARG A 135 -7.49 -28.19 14.86
C ARG A 135 -7.28 -27.97 16.35
N GLY A 136 -8.36 -28.07 17.13
CA GLY A 136 -8.23 -28.18 18.57
C GLY A 136 -7.43 -29.42 18.93
N VAL A 137 -6.66 -29.36 20.01
CA VAL A 137 -6.02 -30.55 20.56
C VAL A 137 -7.12 -31.37 21.22
N ASP A 138 -7.32 -32.60 20.73
CA ASP A 138 -8.29 -33.51 21.35
C ASP A 138 -7.79 -33.92 22.74
N ARG A 139 -8.64 -33.74 23.75
CA ARG A 139 -8.34 -34.02 25.15
C ARG A 139 -9.58 -34.59 25.80
N THR A 140 -9.38 -35.61 26.64
CA THR A 140 -10.42 -36.06 27.56
C THR A 140 -10.85 -34.88 28.44
N PRO A 141 -12.16 -34.71 28.72
CA PRO A 141 -12.63 -33.67 29.63
C PRO A 141 -11.89 -33.75 30.96
N TYR A 142 -11.50 -32.59 31.51
CA TYR A 142 -10.87 -32.54 32.82
C TYR A 142 -11.89 -32.97 33.88
N LEU A 143 -11.56 -34.03 34.61
CA LEU A 143 -12.39 -34.64 35.64
C LEU A 143 -11.86 -34.39 37.06
N GLY A 144 -10.73 -33.69 37.21
CA GLY A 144 -10.13 -33.40 38.51
C GLY A 144 -10.85 -32.27 39.23
N ASP A 145 -10.52 -32.09 40.50
CA ASP A 145 -11.07 -31.00 41.30
C ASP A 145 -10.54 -29.66 40.78
N VAL A 146 -11.44 -28.70 40.60
CA VAL A 146 -11.09 -27.30 40.28
C VAL A 146 -11.12 -26.54 41.59
N ALA A 147 -9.95 -26.12 42.07
CA ALA A 147 -9.86 -25.30 43.27
C ALA A 147 -10.55 -23.95 43.02
N VAL A 148 -11.54 -23.62 43.84
CA VAL A 148 -12.15 -22.29 43.82
C VAL A 148 -11.17 -21.33 44.48
N VAL A 149 -10.45 -20.56 43.66
CA VAL A 149 -9.60 -19.46 44.15
C VAL A 149 -10.50 -18.29 44.52
N VAL A 150 -10.98 -18.29 45.77
CA VAL A 150 -11.71 -17.15 46.33
C VAL A 150 -10.72 -16.00 46.49
N HIS A 151 -10.83 -14.99 45.65
CA HIS A 151 -10.15 -13.72 45.92
C HIS A 151 -10.81 -13.12 47.17
N ALA A 152 -10.05 -12.98 48.25
CA ALA A 152 -10.49 -12.36 49.50
C ALA A 152 -10.75 -10.86 49.26
N GLY A 153 -11.88 -10.55 48.63
CA GLY A 153 -12.15 -9.19 48.17
C GLY A 153 -13.31 -9.05 47.19
N LYS A 154 -14.44 -9.74 47.39
CA LYS A 154 -15.81 -9.15 47.26
C LYS A 154 -16.89 -10.22 47.44
N LYS A 155 -17.95 -9.80 48.14
CA LYS A 155 -19.19 -10.51 48.49
C LYS A 155 -19.82 -11.27 47.32
N GLU A 156 -20.32 -12.46 47.66
CA GLU A 156 -21.14 -13.36 46.86
C GLU A 156 -22.47 -12.73 46.42
N THR A 157 -22.94 -13.13 45.23
CA THR A 157 -24.36 -13.48 44.99
C THR A 157 -24.50 -14.26 43.67
N GLY A 158 -25.11 -15.44 43.72
CA GLY A 158 -25.86 -16.02 42.58
C GLY A 158 -25.38 -17.38 42.07
N THR A 159 -26.25 -18.38 42.22
CA THR A 159 -26.19 -19.79 41.80
C THR A 159 -25.97 -20.00 40.29
N PRO A 160 -25.38 -21.14 39.85
CA PRO A 160 -25.02 -21.39 38.46
C PRO A 160 -26.19 -22.09 37.73
N LEU A 161 -27.05 -21.31 37.08
CA LEU A 161 -28.02 -21.87 36.15
C LEU A 161 -28.39 -20.80 35.13
N ALA A 162 -27.70 -20.80 34.00
CA ALA A 162 -28.24 -20.46 32.69
C ALA A 162 -27.11 -20.46 31.67
N ASP A 163 -27.18 -21.48 30.82
CA ASP A 163 -26.83 -21.42 29.42
C ASP A 163 -26.85 -20.01 28.81
N THR A 164 -25.76 -19.71 28.09
CA THR A 164 -25.65 -18.87 26.89
C THR A 164 -26.60 -17.66 26.75
N PRO A 165 -26.06 -16.43 26.65
CA PRO A 165 -26.72 -15.37 25.91
C PRO A 165 -25.99 -15.09 24.59
N THR A 166 -26.74 -15.31 23.51
CA THR A 166 -26.57 -14.77 22.16
C THR A 166 -26.29 -13.27 22.16
N ARG A 167 -25.25 -12.85 21.42
CA ARG A 167 -25.06 -11.48 20.88
C ARG A 167 -26.14 -11.23 19.82
N PRO A 168 -26.90 -10.11 19.81
CA PRO A 168 -26.46 -8.83 19.19
C PRO A 168 -27.17 -7.60 19.82
N ALA A 169 -27.01 -6.31 19.50
CA ALA A 169 -26.34 -5.50 18.48
C ALA A 169 -26.08 -4.12 19.13
N THR A 170 -24.93 -3.47 18.90
CA THR A 170 -24.80 -2.03 19.20
C THR A 170 -25.12 -1.24 17.94
N ARG A 171 -26.23 -0.48 17.97
CA ARG A 171 -26.58 0.57 17.01
C ARG A 171 -26.69 1.89 17.79
N HIS A 172 -25.80 2.81 17.43
CA HIS A 172 -25.80 4.27 17.61
C HIS A 172 -26.31 4.92 18.90
N GLY A 173 -25.44 5.76 19.46
CA GLY A 173 -25.70 6.92 20.30
C GLY A 173 -24.44 7.77 20.32
#